data_AF-A0A536CH33-F1
#
_entry.id   AF-A0A536CH33-F1
#
_cell.length_a   1.000
_cell.length_b   1.000
_cell.length_c   1.000
_cell.angle_alpha   90.00
_cell.angle_beta   90.00
_cell.angle_gamma   90.00
#
_symmetry.space_group_name_H-M   'P 1'
#
loop_
_entity.id
_entity.type
_entity.pdbx_description
1 polymer ?
#
loop_
_entity_poly.entity_id
_entity_poly.type
_entity_poly.pdbx_seq_one_letter_code
_entity_poly.pdbx_strand_id
1 'polypeptide(L)'
;MNASTVVVIHTEIWEVDEIVDAAGSHAHDMRLLGKGAATVFRDGLRQEATWSRQHDSDPFTFASAAGEKILLDAGQTWVHVIPNEWEVPSK
;
A
#
# COMPACT_ATOMS: atom_id res chain seq x y z
N MET A 1 -10.74 -16.79 -9.86
CA MET A 1 -10.81 -15.33 -9.94
C MET A 1 -9.40 -14.80 -9.92
N ASN A 2 -9.06 -13.86 -10.81
CA ASN A 2 -7.75 -13.23 -10.86
C ASN A 2 -7.93 -11.76 -10.45
N ALA A 3 -6.96 -11.17 -9.77
CA ALA A 3 -6.99 -9.75 -9.46
C ALA A 3 -6.86 -8.92 -10.75
N SER A 4 -7.68 -7.87 -10.90
CA SER A 4 -7.52 -6.91 -12.00
C SER A 4 -6.45 -5.87 -11.69
N THR A 5 -6.24 -5.57 -10.41
CA THR A 5 -5.18 -4.66 -9.97
C THR A 5 -4.59 -5.15 -8.64
N VAL A 6 -3.28 -5.06 -8.51
CA VAL A 6 -2.57 -5.23 -7.23
C VAL A 6 -1.85 -3.94 -6.89
N VAL A 7 -2.11 -3.39 -5.72
CA VAL A 7 -1.41 -2.22 -5.19
C VAL A 7 -0.54 -2.66 -4.03
N VAL A 8 0.72 -2.25 -4.05
CA VAL A 8 1.62 -2.34 -2.90
C VAL A 8 1.81 -0.94 -2.33
N ILE A 9 1.45 -0.73 -1.07
CA ILE A 9 1.62 0.51 -0.33
C ILE A 9 2.85 0.36 0.55
N HIS A 10 3.85 1.20 0.33
CA HIS A 10 4.98 1.33 1.24
C HIS A 10 4.64 2.39 2.29
N THR A 11 4.71 2.02 3.55
CA THR A 11 4.52 2.97 4.65
C THR A 11 5.36 2.61 5.86
N GLU A 12 5.34 3.50 6.84
CA GLU A 12 5.91 3.23 8.15
C GLU A 12 5.03 2.23 8.90
N ILE A 13 5.65 1.18 9.41
CA ILE A 13 5.04 0.14 10.26
C ILE A 13 5.91 0.05 11.52
N TRP A 14 5.30 0.03 12.69
CA TRP A 14 6.00 0.01 13.99
C TRP A 14 5.33 -0.96 14.96
N GLU A 15 6.10 -1.44 15.94
CA GLU A 15 5.57 -2.23 17.05
C GLU A 15 4.82 -1.36 18.06
N VAL A 16 3.78 -1.93 18.67
CA VAL A 16 3.04 -1.30 19.77
C VAL A 16 3.44 -1.97 21.07
N ASP A 17 4.18 -1.24 21.90
CA ASP A 17 4.77 -1.76 23.14
C ASP A 17 3.72 -2.28 24.12
N GLU A 18 2.54 -1.65 24.17
CA GLU A 18 1.49 -1.95 25.13
C GLU A 18 0.64 -3.18 24.76
N ILE A 19 0.74 -3.67 23.53
CA ILE A 19 -0.10 -4.77 23.02
C ILE A 19 0.80 -5.96 22.71
N VAL A 20 0.82 -6.92 23.63
CA VAL A 20 1.65 -8.13 23.54
C VAL A 20 0.76 -9.36 23.68
N ASP A 21 0.94 -10.34 22.79
CA ASP A 21 0.23 -11.61 22.87
C ASP A 21 0.77 -12.53 23.99
N ALA A 22 0.09 -13.65 24.22
CA ALA A 22 0.48 -14.60 25.26
C ALA A 22 1.86 -15.26 25.02
N ALA A 23 2.39 -15.20 23.79
CA ALA A 23 3.70 -15.72 23.42
C ALA A 23 4.81 -14.65 23.48
N GLY A 24 4.48 -13.39 23.80
CA GLY A 24 5.43 -12.29 23.91
C GLY A 24 5.64 -11.50 22.61
N SER A 25 4.83 -11.72 21.58
CA SER A 25 4.92 -10.98 20.31
C SER A 25 4.15 -9.67 20.38
N HIS A 26 4.79 -8.58 19.96
CA HIS A 26 4.17 -7.25 19.91
C HIS A 26 3.23 -7.12 18.71
N ALA A 27 2.10 -6.42 18.91
CA ALA A 27 1.26 -5.99 17.80
C ALA A 27 2.01 -4.96 16.94
N HIS A 28 1.58 -4.82 15.69
CA HIS A 28 2.09 -3.81 14.78
C HIS A 28 0.99 -2.83 14.41
N ASP A 29 1.35 -1.55 14.28
CA ASP A 29 0.52 -0.50 13.72
C ASP A 29 1.24 0.14 12.52
N MET A 30 0.51 0.93 11.73
CA MET A 30 0.97 1.43 10.44
C MET A 30 0.36 2.78 10.08
N ARG A 31 1.14 3.60 9.36
CA ARG A 31 0.66 4.92 8.93
C ARG A 31 -0.15 4.83 7.64
N LEU A 32 -1.47 4.91 7.73
CA LEU A 32 -2.38 4.85 6.56
C LEU A 32 -2.98 6.19 6.13
N LEU A 33 -2.58 7.28 6.79
CA LEU A 33 -2.92 8.66 6.40
C LEU A 33 -1.66 9.41 5.93
N GLY A 34 -1.88 10.41 5.09
CA GLY A 34 -0.84 11.20 4.46
C GLY A 34 -0.49 10.68 3.07
N LYS A 35 0.80 10.51 2.79
CA LYS A 35 1.33 10.07 1.49
C LYS A 35 2.54 9.15 1.65
N GLY A 36 2.86 8.40 0.61
CA GLY A 36 4.04 7.53 0.55
C GLY A 36 4.22 6.89 -0.81
N ALA A 37 5.23 6.03 -0.94
CA ALA A 37 5.50 5.31 -2.19
C ALA A 37 4.55 4.14 -2.37
N ALA A 38 4.20 3.83 -3.61
CA ALA A 38 3.40 2.68 -3.97
C ALA A 38 3.90 2.05 -5.26
N THR A 39 3.62 0.77 -5.44
CA THR A 39 3.78 0.08 -6.72
C THR A 39 2.42 -0.46 -7.14
N VAL A 40 2.00 -0.15 -8.37
CA VAL A 40 0.74 -0.63 -8.93
C VAL A 40 1.03 -1.64 -10.04
N PHE A 41 0.48 -2.84 -9.92
CA PHE A 41 0.45 -3.85 -10.97
C PHE A 41 -0.93 -3.89 -11.59
N ARG A 42 -1.01 -3.52 -12.87
CA ARG A 42 -2.25 -3.41 -13.63
C ARG A 42 -1.97 -3.66 -15.10
N ASP A 43 -2.89 -4.32 -15.81
CA ASP A 43 -2.74 -4.62 -17.24
C ASP A 43 -1.41 -5.36 -17.59
N GLY A 44 -0.89 -6.15 -16.64
CA GLY A 44 0.40 -6.84 -16.77
C GLY A 44 1.64 -5.95 -16.63
N LEU A 45 1.47 -4.66 -16.29
CA LEU A 45 2.53 -3.68 -16.14
C LEU A 45 2.77 -3.33 -14.67
N ARG A 46 4.03 -3.06 -14.34
CA ARG A 46 4.45 -2.43 -13.08
C ARG A 46 4.50 -0.92 -13.27
N GLN A 47 3.90 -0.18 -12.35
CA GLN A 47 3.93 1.28 -12.33
C GLN A 47 4.40 1.76 -10.96
N GLU A 48 5.47 2.57 -10.94
CA GLU A 48 5.85 3.30 -9.72
C GLU A 48 4.89 4.45 -9.49
N ALA A 49 4.45 4.59 -8.23
CA ALA A 49 3.38 5.47 -7.84
C ALA A 49 3.66 6.12 -6.48
N THR A 50 2.85 7.12 -6.17
CA THR A 50 2.66 7.64 -4.82
C THR A 50 1.23 7.37 -4.40
N TRP A 51 1.04 6.92 -3.16
CA TRP A 51 -0.29 6.86 -2.54
C TRP A 51 -0.54 8.15 -1.75
N SER A 52 -1.80 8.54 -1.64
CA SER A 52 -2.25 9.53 -0.67
C SER A 52 -3.64 9.22 -0.13
N ARG A 53 -3.88 9.57 1.14
CA ARG A 53 -5.17 9.45 1.83
C ARG A 53 -5.22 10.47 2.97
N GLN A 54 -6.16 11.42 2.92
CA GLN A 54 -6.17 12.54 3.87
C GLN A 54 -6.94 12.21 5.15
N HIS A 55 -8.10 11.58 5.01
CA HIS A 55 -8.96 11.17 6.11
C HIS A 55 -9.29 9.67 6.05
N ASP A 56 -9.73 9.10 7.17
CA ASP A 56 -10.08 7.66 7.21
C ASP A 56 -11.30 7.30 6.34
N SER A 57 -12.19 8.26 6.10
CA SER A 57 -13.30 8.09 5.16
C SER A 57 -12.87 8.17 3.70
N ASP A 58 -11.66 8.66 3.41
CA ASP A 58 -11.22 8.87 2.04
C ASP A 58 -10.65 7.57 1.46
N PRO A 59 -10.87 7.33 0.16
CA PRO A 59 -10.16 6.26 -0.53
C PRO A 59 -8.68 6.62 -0.68
N PHE A 60 -7.83 5.60 -0.79
CA PHE A 60 -6.49 5.80 -1.32
C PHE A 60 -6.54 6.28 -2.77
N THR A 61 -5.71 7.24 -3.10
CA THR A 61 -5.46 7.67 -4.48
C THR A 61 -4.03 7.38 -4.87
N PHE A 62 -3.80 7.07 -6.14
CA PHE A 62 -2.48 6.75 -6.68
C PHE A 62 -2.14 7.71 -7.81
N ALA A 63 -0.88 8.18 -7.85
CA ALA A 63 -0.40 9.06 -8.89
C ALA A 63 1.01 8.66 -9.35
N SER A 64 1.27 8.80 -10.66
CA SER A 64 2.59 8.60 -11.25
C SER A 64 3.57 9.70 -10.79
N ALA A 65 4.85 9.53 -11.11
CA ALA A 65 5.88 10.55 -10.86
C ALA A 65 5.58 11.91 -11.55
N ALA A 66 4.78 11.91 -12.62
CA ALA A 66 4.34 13.13 -13.31
C ALA A 66 3.12 13.80 -12.64
N GLY A 67 2.58 13.20 -11.57
CA GLY A 67 1.36 13.68 -10.88
C GLY A 67 0.06 13.24 -11.56
N GLU A 68 0.13 12.40 -12.58
CA GLU A 68 -1.06 11.87 -13.26
C GLU A 68 -1.72 10.79 -12.41
N LYS A 69 -3.04 10.84 -12.29
CA LYS A 69 -3.80 9.84 -11.52
C LYS A 69 -3.73 8.47 -12.17
N ILE A 70 -3.32 7.46 -11.41
CA ILE A 70 -3.40 6.05 -11.79
C ILE A 70 -4.78 5.53 -11.39
N LEU A 71 -5.59 5.16 -12.37
CA LEU A 71 -6.90 4.57 -12.14
C LEU A 71 -6.77 3.06 -11.89
N LEU A 72 -7.60 2.54 -10.99
CA LEU A 72 -7.75 1.10 -10.78
C LEU A 72 -8.69 0.51 -11.85
N ASP A 73 -8.48 -0.75 -12.22
CA ASP A 73 -9.40 -1.44 -13.14
C ASP A 73 -10.72 -1.80 -12.48
N ALA A 74 -11.76 -1.87 -13.31
CA ALA A 74 -13.01 -2.52 -12.91
C ALA A 74 -12.73 -4.00 -12.57
N GLY A 75 -13.03 -4.39 -11.34
CA GLY A 75 -12.80 -5.75 -10.85
C GLY A 75 -12.20 -5.78 -9.45
N GLN A 76 -11.69 -6.95 -9.05
CA GLN A 76 -11.07 -7.13 -7.74
C GLN A 76 -9.71 -6.43 -7.70
N THR A 77 -9.58 -5.46 -6.81
CA THR A 77 -8.28 -4.90 -6.42
C THR A 77 -7.78 -5.59 -5.15
N TRP A 78 -6.51 -5.97 -5.12
CA TRP A 78 -5.79 -6.35 -3.90
C TRP A 78 -4.87 -5.23 -3.47
N VAL A 79 -4.83 -4.96 -2.17
CA VAL A 79 -3.89 -3.99 -1.57
C VAL A 79 -3.03 -4.75 -0.57
N HIS A 80 -1.71 -4.57 -0.67
CA HIS A 80 -0.73 -5.11 0.27
C HIS A 80 0.05 -3.96 0.88
N VAL A 81 0.09 -3.86 2.20
CA VAL A 81 0.80 -2.80 2.92
C VAL A 81 2.10 -3.39 3.46
N ILE A 82 3.22 -2.75 3.16
CA ILE A 82 4.55 -3.22 3.55
C ILE A 82 5.39 -2.09 4.14
N PRO A 83 6.42 -2.42 4.93
CA PRO A 83 7.40 -1.44 5.40
C PRO A 83 8.12 -0.74 4.23
N ASN A 84 8.61 0.47 4.47
CA ASN A 84 9.28 1.28 3.46
C ASN A 84 10.56 0.61 2.92
N GLU A 85 11.23 -0.18 3.74
CA GLU A 85 12.51 -0.83 3.46
C GLU A 85 12.37 -2.16 2.69
N TRP A 86 11.15 -2.65 2.48
CA TRP A 86 10.93 -3.86 1.70
C TRP A 86 10.99 -3.57 0.19
N GLU A 87 11.63 -4.46 -0.54
CA GLU A 87 11.66 -4.40 -2.01
C GLU A 87 10.53 -5.24 -2.61
N VAL A 88 9.95 -4.72 -3.70
CA VAL A 88 8.95 -5.45 -4.49
C VAL A 88 9.60 -5.80 -5.82
N PRO A 89 10.21 -6.99 -6.01
CA PRO A 89 10.78 -7.37 -7.28
C PRO A 89 9.68 -7.79 -8.29
N SER A 90 9.95 -7.60 -9.58
CA SER A 90 9.16 -8.17 -10.69
C SER A 90 10.10 -8.63 -11.80
N LYS A 91 9.75 -9.73 -12.48
CA LYS A 91 10.51 -10.26 -13.61
C LYS A 91 10.28 -9.48 -14.89
#